data_AF-A0AAJ1Z1M2-F1
#
_entry.id   AF-A0AAJ1Z1M2-F1
#
_cell.length_a   1.000
_cell.length_b   1.000
_cell.length_c   1.000
_cell.angle_alpha   90.00
_cell.angle_beta   90.00
_cell.angle_gamma   90.00
#
_symmetry.space_group_name_H-M   'P 1'
#
loop_
_entity.id
_entity.type
_entity.pdbx_description
1 polymer ?
#
loop_
_entity_poly.entity_id
_entity_poly.type
_entity_poly.pdbx_seq_one_letter_code
_entity_poly.pdbx_strand_id
1 'polypeptide(L)'
;MGRKKSFITKICPICKSKYEVNQNNKREMERSKTCGILECRKKLALINTNYNLICFGCGKSFVGKRINQKFCSKKCQTKRYKLVCVICASEFYSDKSVTKTCSHECRWTLNRSQLVNLICSYCENPFSRPAYTVRDSKVFCSKSCNNKFFVELNYGTTNKYGKNWSRMREYMFEFYDFRCQRCLEKYDINTLRLHHIIPFRFLKALIKQTL
;
A
#
# COMPACT_ATOMS: atom_id res chain seq x y z
N MET A 1 0.34 -46.03 28.43
CA MET A 1 1.75 -45.62 28.61
C MET A 1 1.87 -44.11 28.40
N GLY A 2 2.09 -43.33 29.46
CA GLY A 2 2.27 -41.88 29.34
C GLY A 2 3.56 -41.54 28.60
N ARG A 3 3.50 -40.68 27.57
CA ARG A 3 4.69 -40.19 26.87
C ARG A 3 5.62 -39.53 27.90
N LYS A 4 6.84 -40.07 28.07
CA LYS A 4 7.86 -39.50 28.95
C LYS A 4 8.12 -38.04 28.53
N LYS A 5 7.95 -37.12 29.47
CA LYS A 5 8.31 -35.70 29.28
C LYS A 5 9.82 -35.65 29.05
N SER A 6 10.22 -34.96 28.00
CA SER A 6 11.63 -34.75 27.68
C SER A 6 11.92 -33.24 27.70
N PHE A 7 13.09 -32.86 28.20
CA PHE A 7 13.43 -31.46 28.48
C PHE A 7 14.71 -31.06 27.75
N ILE A 8 14.78 -29.80 27.34
CA ILE A 8 15.97 -29.17 26.75
C ILE A 8 16.41 -27.97 27.59
N THR A 9 17.71 -27.81 27.76
CA THR A 9 18.29 -26.66 28.46
C THR A 9 18.47 -25.47 27.52
N LYS A 10 17.92 -24.31 27.88
CA LYS A 10 18.10 -23.03 27.20
C LYS A 10 18.81 -22.02 28.10
N ILE A 11 19.41 -21.00 27.49
CA ILE A 11 20.06 -19.89 28.21
C ILE A 11 19.19 -18.64 28.10
N CYS A 12 18.88 -18.01 29.23
CA CYS A 12 18.10 -16.78 29.23
C CYS A 12 18.91 -15.61 28.62
N PRO A 13 18.40 -14.89 27.61
CA PRO A 13 19.14 -13.80 26.97
C PRO A 13 19.33 -12.57 27.88
N ILE A 14 18.62 -12.49 29.01
CA ILE A 14 18.65 -11.35 29.93
C ILE A 14 19.60 -11.61 31.10
N CYS A 15 19.41 -12.71 31.84
CA CYS A 15 20.20 -13.01 33.04
C CYS A 15 21.26 -14.09 32.83
N LYS A 16 21.36 -14.67 31.62
CA LYS A 16 22.30 -15.75 31.24
C LYS A 16 22.17 -17.05 32.04
N SER A 17 21.19 -17.16 32.94
CA SER A 17 20.89 -18.40 33.66
C SER A 17 20.35 -19.47 32.72
N LYS A 18 20.72 -20.73 32.99
CA LYS A 18 20.18 -21.91 32.32
C LYS A 18 18.77 -22.21 32.84
N TYR A 19 17.88 -22.66 31.96
CA TYR A 19 16.52 -23.09 32.33
C TYR A 19 16.05 -24.23 31.42
N GLU A 20 15.15 -25.06 31.92
CA GLU A 20 14.63 -26.22 31.20
C GLU A 20 13.29 -25.92 30.54
N VAL A 21 13.08 -26.48 29.35
CA VAL A 21 11.83 -26.37 28.60
C VAL A 21 11.40 -27.75 28.13
N ASN A 22 10.12 -28.08 28.28
CA ASN A 22 9.60 -29.35 27.80
C ASN A 22 9.56 -29.36 26.26
N GLN A 23 10.39 -30.20 25.62
CA GLN A 23 10.47 -30.27 24.16
C GLN A 23 9.25 -30.95 23.53
N ASN A 24 8.50 -31.75 24.30
CA ASN A 24 7.24 -32.35 23.83
C ASN A 24 6.11 -31.32 23.74
N ASN A 25 6.28 -30.11 24.29
CA ASN A 25 5.29 -29.03 24.25
C ASN A 25 5.74 -27.92 23.28
N LYS A 26 5.35 -28.03 22.02
CA LYS A 26 5.71 -27.05 20.96
C LYS A 26 5.39 -25.60 21.35
N ARG A 27 4.25 -25.38 22.01
CA ARG A 27 3.80 -24.05 22.44
C ARG A 27 4.71 -23.46 23.53
N GLU A 28 5.20 -24.30 24.44
CA GLU A 28 6.16 -23.92 25.48
C GLU A 28 7.54 -23.68 24.87
N MET A 29 7.96 -24.53 23.93
CA MET A 29 9.23 -24.39 23.21
C MET A 29 9.33 -23.04 22.47
N GLU A 30 8.26 -22.58 21.82
CA GLU A 30 8.20 -21.31 21.09
C GLU A 30 8.07 -20.09 22.02
N ARG A 31 7.34 -20.21 23.14
CA ARG A 31 7.03 -19.07 24.03
C ARG A 31 8.06 -18.85 25.13
N SER A 32 8.75 -19.91 25.59
CA SER A 32 9.74 -19.83 26.67
C SER A 32 11.06 -19.26 26.16
N LYS A 33 11.08 -17.94 25.95
CA LYS A 33 12.24 -17.15 25.49
C LYS A 33 13.15 -16.64 26.63
N THR A 34 12.74 -16.82 27.89
CA THR A 34 13.48 -16.41 29.10
C THR A 34 13.32 -17.46 30.18
N CYS A 35 14.11 -17.38 31.26
CA CYS A 35 14.07 -18.28 32.42
C CYS A 35 12.78 -18.23 33.27
N GLY A 36 11.71 -17.59 32.78
CA GLY A 36 10.44 -17.49 33.52
C GLY A 36 10.41 -16.41 34.60
N ILE A 37 11.55 -15.86 35.03
CA ILE A 37 11.60 -14.72 35.96
C ILE A 37 10.87 -13.52 35.35
N LEU A 38 9.92 -12.93 36.10
CA LEU A 38 9.07 -11.84 35.62
C LEU A 38 9.89 -10.65 35.11
N GLU A 39 10.98 -10.29 35.80
CA GLU A 39 11.87 -9.23 35.37
C GLU A 39 12.54 -9.51 34.02
N CYS A 40 12.99 -10.75 33.79
CA CYS A 40 13.57 -11.15 32.51
C CYS A 40 12.54 -11.05 31.38
N ARG A 41 11.30 -11.45 31.63
CA ARG A 41 10.19 -11.28 30.67
C ARG A 41 9.93 -9.81 30.36
N LYS A 42 9.85 -8.94 31.37
CA LYS A 42 9.65 -7.49 31.22
C LYS A 42 10.79 -6.82 30.45
N LYS A 43 12.05 -7.14 30.79
CA LYS A 43 13.24 -6.61 30.11
C LYS A 43 13.29 -7.04 28.64
N LEU A 44 13.00 -8.30 28.35
CA LEU A 44 12.95 -8.78 26.96
C LEU A 44 11.83 -8.10 26.16
N ALA A 45 10.65 -7.90 26.77
CA ALA A 45 9.55 -7.17 26.14
C ALA A 45 9.94 -5.72 25.81
N LEU A 46 10.60 -5.02 26.74
CA LEU A 46 11.08 -3.65 26.55
C LEU A 46 12.08 -3.53 25.39
N ILE A 47 13.07 -4.44 25.34
CA ILE A 47 14.06 -4.48 24.25
C ILE A 47 13.37 -4.66 22.90
N ASN A 48 12.38 -5.56 22.81
CA ASN A 48 11.66 -5.82 21.57
C ASN A 48 10.71 -4.66 21.14
N THR A 49 10.41 -3.72 22.03
CA THR A 49 9.52 -2.57 21.75
C THR A 49 10.27 -1.28 21.43
N ASN A 50 11.60 -1.29 21.45
CA ASN A 50 12.42 -0.11 21.19
C ASN A 50 12.73 -0.01 19.69
N TYR A 51 12.39 1.13 19.09
CA TYR A 51 12.62 1.40 17.67
C TYR A 51 13.66 2.50 17.50
N ASN A 52 14.65 2.29 16.64
CA ASN A 52 15.58 3.36 16.24
C ASN A 52 14.90 4.25 15.21
N LEU A 53 14.55 5.48 15.61
CA LEU A 53 13.79 6.44 14.81
C LEU A 53 14.57 7.74 14.63
N ILE A 54 14.20 8.53 13.61
CA ILE A 54 14.76 9.87 13.37
C ILE A 54 13.76 10.92 13.83
N CYS A 55 14.19 11.86 14.67
CA CYS A 55 13.32 12.90 15.19
C CYS A 55 13.01 13.97 14.13
N PHE A 56 11.72 14.23 13.87
CA PHE A 56 11.26 15.26 12.94
C PHE A 56 11.62 16.69 13.38
N GLY A 57 11.77 16.93 14.69
CA GLY A 57 12.05 18.24 15.27
C GLY A 57 13.53 18.57 15.47
N CYS A 58 14.46 17.63 15.29
CA CYS A 58 15.89 17.91 15.41
C CYS A 58 16.80 17.12 14.46
N GLY A 59 16.27 16.16 13.70
CA GLY A 59 17.03 15.32 12.77
C GLY A 59 17.91 14.26 13.43
N LYS A 60 18.00 14.21 14.76
CA LYS A 60 18.82 13.22 15.49
C LYS A 60 18.10 11.88 15.60
N SER A 61 18.87 10.79 15.61
CA SER A 61 18.38 9.45 15.93
C SER A 61 18.00 9.34 17.43
N PHE A 62 16.96 8.57 17.73
CA PHE A 62 16.50 8.33 19.10
C PHE A 62 15.77 6.98 19.20
N VAL A 63 15.68 6.45 20.43
CA VAL A 63 14.93 5.22 20.71
C VAL A 63 13.48 5.56 21.04
N GLY A 64 12.57 5.20 20.15
CA GLY A 64 11.13 5.36 20.32
C GLY A 64 10.47 4.17 20.99
N LYS A 65 9.42 4.41 21.77
CA LYS A 65 8.58 3.36 22.38
C LYS A 65 7.49 2.84 21.41
N ARG A 66 7.29 3.55 20.30
CA ARG A 66 6.29 3.25 19.27
C ARG A 66 6.93 3.47 17.92
N ILE A 67 6.68 2.58 16.96
CA ILE A 67 7.22 2.67 15.60
C ILE A 67 6.86 3.99 14.90
N ASN A 68 5.71 4.57 15.23
CA ASN A 68 5.20 5.82 14.63
C ASN A 68 5.54 7.08 15.44
N GLN A 69 6.44 7.00 16.43
CA GLN A 69 6.82 8.17 17.24
C GLN A 69 7.67 9.14 16.41
N LYS A 70 7.22 10.40 16.30
CA LYS A 70 7.86 11.40 15.42
C LYS A 70 8.93 12.25 16.11
N PHE A 71 8.86 12.39 17.43
CA PHE A 71 9.69 13.32 18.20
C PHE A 71 10.41 12.63 19.36
N CYS A 72 11.66 13.01 19.60
CA CYS A 72 12.45 12.49 20.71
C CYS A 72 12.08 13.12 22.07
N SER A 73 11.45 14.30 22.07
CA SER A 73 11.04 15.01 23.28
C SER A 73 9.86 15.95 23.02
N LYS A 74 9.16 16.37 24.09
CA LYS A 74 8.13 17.41 24.03
C LYS A 74 8.67 18.72 23.47
N LYS A 75 9.92 19.08 23.78
CA LYS A 75 10.58 20.26 23.21
C LYS A 75 10.69 20.18 21.69
N CYS A 76 11.04 19.01 21.15
CA CYS A 76 11.08 18.82 19.70
C CYS A 76 9.69 18.77 19.06
N GLN A 77 8.66 18.41 19.83
CA GLN A 77 7.26 18.44 19.39
C GLN A 77 6.71 19.86 19.27
N THR A 78 7.12 20.78 20.15
CA THR A 78 6.66 22.18 20.15
C THR A 78 7.62 23.14 19.44
N LYS A 79 8.79 22.66 18.99
CA LYS A 79 9.79 23.48 18.32
C LYS A 79 9.25 23.96 16.97
N ARG A 80 9.21 25.29 16.80
CA ARG A 80 9.00 25.96 15.51
C ARG A 80 10.36 26.31 14.91
N TYR A 81 10.48 26.15 13.61
CA TYR A 81 11.66 26.52 12.83
C TYR A 81 11.43 27.86 12.17
N LYS A 82 12.33 28.81 12.40
CA LYS A 82 12.38 30.06 11.65
C LYS A 82 13.01 29.77 10.28
N LEU A 83 12.26 30.03 9.20
CA LEU A 83 12.62 29.72 7.82
C LEU A 83 12.34 30.94 6.94
N VAL A 84 12.93 30.96 5.74
CA VAL A 84 12.72 32.01 4.73
C VAL A 84 11.97 31.41 3.54
N CYS A 85 10.91 32.07 3.10
CA CYS A 85 10.10 31.60 1.97
C CYS A 85 10.87 31.75 0.66
N VAL A 86 10.96 30.68 -0.13
CA VAL A 86 11.67 30.71 -1.43
C VAL A 86 10.95 31.52 -2.53
N ILE A 87 9.70 31.92 -2.32
CA ILE A 87 8.90 32.67 -3.32
C ILE A 87 8.82 34.16 -3.00
N CYS A 88 8.55 34.53 -1.75
CA CYS A 88 8.35 35.93 -1.35
C CYS A 88 9.45 36.48 -0.44
N ALA A 89 10.49 35.68 -0.12
CA ALA A 89 11.60 36.02 0.77
C ALA A 89 11.22 36.40 2.21
N SER A 90 9.94 36.32 2.60
CA SER A 90 9.51 36.62 3.97
C SER A 90 9.92 35.54 4.96
N GLU A 91 10.26 35.97 6.18
CA GLU A 91 10.51 35.06 7.30
C GLU A 91 9.21 34.46 7.84
N PHE A 92 9.21 33.16 8.16
CA PHE A 92 8.04 32.47 8.72
C PHE A 92 8.44 31.32 9.66
N TYR A 93 7.46 30.81 10.41
CA TYR A 93 7.65 29.68 11.32
C TYR A 93 6.96 28.41 10.82
N SER A 94 7.62 27.26 10.92
CA SER A 94 7.06 25.95 10.55
C SER A 94 7.34 24.88 11.60
N ASP A 95 6.49 23.85 11.69
CA ASP A 95 6.74 22.66 12.53
C ASP A 95 7.77 21.71 11.90
N LYS A 96 8.17 21.95 10.64
CA LYS A 96 9.14 21.13 9.90
C LYS A 96 10.27 22.01 9.38
N SER A 97 11.52 21.59 9.58
CA SER A 97 12.70 22.27 9.06
C SER A 97 12.80 22.27 7.53
N VAL A 98 12.08 21.37 6.86
CA VAL A 98 12.14 21.18 5.39
C VAL A 98 11.11 21.99 4.62
N THR A 99 10.25 22.76 5.30
CA THR A 99 9.21 23.57 4.66
C THR A 99 9.85 24.73 3.89
N LYS A 100 9.48 24.93 2.62
CA LYS A 100 10.09 25.95 1.75
C LYS A 100 9.26 27.23 1.56
N THR A 101 7.96 27.18 1.86
CA THR A 101 7.01 28.24 1.53
C THR A 101 6.20 28.66 2.75
N CYS A 102 5.98 29.96 2.92
CA CYS A 102 5.24 30.52 4.05
C CYS A 102 3.72 30.34 3.96
N SER A 103 3.16 30.32 2.74
CA SER A 103 1.72 30.32 2.51
C SER A 103 1.28 29.31 1.45
N HIS A 104 -0.03 29.12 1.35
CA HIS A 104 -0.65 28.28 0.34
C HIS A 104 -0.38 28.79 -1.09
N GLU A 105 -0.47 30.09 -1.27
CA GLU A 105 -0.22 30.81 -2.52
C GLU A 105 1.24 30.60 -2.96
N CYS A 106 2.21 30.82 -2.07
CA CYS A 106 3.62 30.58 -2.36
C CYS A 106 3.87 29.12 -2.74
N ARG A 107 3.22 28.17 -2.06
CA ARG A 107 3.32 26.75 -2.41
C ARG A 107 2.77 26.46 -3.80
N TRP A 108 1.64 27.06 -4.17
CA TRP A 108 1.06 26.93 -5.51
C TRP A 108 1.97 27.54 -6.58
N THR A 109 2.53 28.72 -6.35
CA THR A 109 3.49 29.37 -7.25
C THR A 109 4.72 28.48 -7.46
N LEU A 110 5.31 27.96 -6.39
CA LEU A 110 6.44 27.03 -6.47
C LEU A 110 6.10 25.75 -7.24
N ASN A 111 4.92 25.17 -7.01
CA ASN A 111 4.49 23.95 -7.70
C ASN A 111 4.23 24.19 -9.19
N ARG A 112 3.77 25.39 -9.57
CA ARG A 112 3.53 25.79 -10.97
C ARG A 112 4.80 26.15 -11.72
N SER A 113 5.87 26.57 -11.04
CA SER A 113 7.17 26.76 -11.70
C SER A 113 7.91 25.45 -11.98
N GLN A 114 7.49 24.35 -11.33
CA GLN A 114 8.09 23.01 -11.46
C GLN A 114 7.17 22.04 -12.21
N LEU A 115 6.54 22.51 -13.29
CA LEU A 115 5.74 21.65 -14.16
C LEU A 115 6.64 20.81 -15.06
N VAL A 116 6.25 19.56 -15.25
CA VAL A 116 6.85 18.65 -16.22
C VAL A 116 5.82 18.29 -17.27
N ASN A 117 6.25 18.27 -18.53
CA ASN A 117 5.43 17.85 -19.67
C ASN A 117 5.45 16.32 -19.77
N LEU A 118 4.28 15.74 -19.94
CA LEU A 118 4.04 14.30 -19.99
C LEU A 118 3.06 13.98 -21.10
N ILE A 119 3.06 12.71 -21.52
CA ILE A 119 2.12 12.17 -22.49
C ILE A 119 1.11 11.29 -21.75
N CYS A 120 -0.18 11.50 -21.97
CA CYS A 120 -1.22 10.70 -21.34
C CYS A 120 -1.14 9.24 -21.80
N SER A 121 -1.02 8.29 -20.88
CA SER A 121 -0.97 6.85 -21.19
C SER A 121 -2.27 6.27 -21.73
N TYR A 122 -3.34 7.06 -21.83
CA TYR A 122 -4.64 6.63 -22.37
C TYR A 122 -4.99 7.31 -23.69
N CYS A 123 -4.98 8.65 -23.73
CA CYS A 123 -5.39 9.41 -24.92
C CYS A 123 -4.21 10.01 -25.70
N GLU A 124 -2.98 9.77 -25.27
CA GLU A 124 -1.73 10.22 -25.92
C GLU A 124 -1.57 11.75 -26.06
N ASN A 125 -2.53 12.53 -25.58
CA ASN A 125 -2.42 13.98 -25.57
C ASN A 125 -1.35 14.45 -24.57
N PRO A 126 -0.56 15.48 -24.93
CA PRO A 126 0.39 16.10 -24.02
C PRO A 126 -0.34 16.86 -22.91
N PHE A 127 0.23 16.84 -21.71
CA PHE A 127 -0.27 17.58 -20.56
C PHE A 127 0.87 17.89 -19.59
N SER A 128 0.66 18.86 -18.69
CA SER A 128 1.66 19.27 -17.70
C SER A 128 1.14 19.10 -16.27
N ARG A 129 2.01 18.67 -15.35
CA ARG A 129 1.69 18.59 -13.92
C ARG A 129 2.93 18.84 -13.05
N PRO A 130 2.79 19.16 -11.75
CA PRO A 130 3.93 19.37 -10.87
C PRO A 130 4.79 18.11 -10.73
N ALA A 131 6.11 18.25 -10.80
CA ALA A 131 7.08 17.14 -10.77
C ALA A 131 6.85 16.15 -9.62
N TYR A 132 6.54 16.64 -8.42
CA TYR A 132 6.33 15.79 -7.22
C TYR A 132 5.10 14.86 -7.31
N THR A 133 4.20 15.10 -8.27
CA THR A 133 3.01 14.25 -8.51
C THR A 133 3.31 13.06 -9.43
N VAL A 134 4.50 13.03 -10.03
CA VAL A 134 4.97 11.92 -10.86
C VAL A 134 5.54 10.82 -9.98
N ARG A 135 4.77 9.76 -9.76
CA ARG A 135 5.18 8.58 -8.98
C ARG A 135 5.20 7.30 -9.79
N ASP A 136 4.31 7.18 -10.77
CA ASP A 136 4.10 5.97 -11.55
C ASP A 136 4.53 6.15 -13.01
N SER A 137 4.84 5.03 -13.66
CA SER A 137 5.10 4.98 -15.10
C SER A 137 3.88 5.31 -15.95
N LYS A 138 2.67 5.05 -15.42
CA LYS A 138 1.40 5.34 -16.08
C LYS A 138 0.84 6.67 -15.58
N VAL A 139 0.65 7.61 -16.49
CA VAL A 139 0.28 8.99 -16.16
C VAL A 139 -0.89 9.42 -17.03
N PHE A 140 -1.87 10.10 -16.46
CA PHE A 140 -3.11 10.44 -17.16
C PHE A 140 -3.38 11.93 -17.06
N CYS A 141 -3.83 12.52 -18.17
CA CYS A 141 -4.18 13.95 -18.23
C CYS A 141 -5.41 14.29 -17.37
N SER A 142 -6.23 13.30 -17.02
CA SER A 142 -7.45 13.49 -16.23
C SER A 142 -7.85 12.23 -15.46
N LYS A 143 -8.68 12.43 -14.42
CA LYS A 143 -9.35 11.33 -13.71
C LYS A 143 -10.20 10.47 -14.66
N SER A 144 -10.79 11.08 -15.70
CA SER A 144 -11.56 10.39 -16.73
C SER A 144 -10.69 9.39 -17.52
N CYS A 145 -9.54 9.85 -18.01
CA CYS A 145 -8.58 8.97 -18.72
C CYS A 145 -8.05 7.85 -17.83
N ASN A 146 -7.73 8.17 -16.58
CA ASN A 146 -7.32 7.17 -15.59
C ASN A 146 -8.40 6.10 -15.38
N ASN A 147 -9.65 6.53 -15.18
CA ASN A 147 -10.78 5.61 -14.99
C ASN A 147 -11.02 4.74 -16.22
N LYS A 148 -11.00 5.32 -17.43
CA LYS A 148 -11.18 4.56 -18.68
C LYS A 148 -10.09 3.51 -18.85
N PHE A 149 -8.82 3.90 -18.64
CA PHE A 149 -7.69 3.00 -18.67
C PHE A 149 -7.82 1.83 -17.67
N PHE A 150 -8.20 2.11 -16.42
CA PHE A 150 -8.41 1.06 -15.42
C PHE A 150 -9.62 0.19 -15.69
N VAL A 151 -10.70 0.75 -16.22
CA VAL A 151 -11.87 -0.03 -16.67
C VAL A 151 -11.46 -0.97 -17.80
N GLU A 152 -10.70 -0.48 -18.78
CA GLU A 152 -10.18 -1.26 -19.90
C GLU A 152 -9.24 -2.38 -19.46
N LEU A 153 -8.33 -2.11 -18.51
CA LEU A 153 -7.44 -3.14 -17.96
C LEU A 153 -8.15 -4.16 -17.04
N ASN A 154 -9.19 -3.74 -16.31
CA ASN A 154 -9.88 -4.57 -15.32
C ASN A 154 -11.19 -5.18 -15.86
N TYR A 155 -11.37 -5.32 -17.17
CA TYR A 155 -12.46 -6.11 -17.77
C TYR A 155 -12.30 -7.63 -17.54
N GLY A 156 -12.08 -8.01 -16.28
CA GLY A 156 -12.00 -9.37 -15.77
C GLY A 156 -12.14 -9.50 -14.25
N THR A 157 -12.06 -8.40 -13.47
CA THR A 157 -11.97 -8.47 -12.00
C THR A 157 -12.99 -7.63 -11.24
N THR A 158 -13.91 -6.93 -11.91
CA THR A 158 -14.84 -6.07 -11.16
C THR A 158 -15.99 -6.88 -10.56
N ASN A 159 -16.11 -6.78 -9.23
CA ASN A 159 -17.26 -7.12 -8.39
C ASN A 159 -18.63 -6.58 -8.85
N LYS A 160 -18.71 -5.91 -10.00
CA LYS A 160 -19.92 -5.33 -10.62
C LYS A 160 -20.84 -6.39 -11.24
N TYR A 161 -20.29 -7.51 -11.71
CA TYR A 161 -21.03 -8.61 -12.35
C TYR A 161 -21.16 -9.85 -11.44
N GLY A 162 -20.82 -9.70 -10.16
CA GLY A 162 -20.84 -10.78 -9.16
C GLY A 162 -19.53 -11.58 -9.10
N LYS A 163 -19.34 -12.31 -8.00
CA LYS A 163 -18.10 -13.08 -7.70
C LYS A 163 -17.71 -14.12 -8.77
N ASN A 164 -18.64 -14.51 -9.65
CA ASN A 164 -18.45 -15.57 -10.65
C ASN A 164 -18.27 -15.06 -12.09
N TRP A 165 -18.12 -13.74 -12.29
CA TRP A 165 -18.08 -13.15 -13.63
C TRP A 165 -16.93 -13.66 -14.49
N SER A 166 -15.73 -13.82 -13.93
CA SER A 166 -14.57 -14.33 -14.69
C SER A 166 -14.84 -15.74 -15.23
N ARG A 167 -15.42 -16.62 -14.40
CA ARG A 167 -15.78 -18.00 -14.79
C ARG A 167 -16.94 -18.03 -15.80
N MET A 168 -17.96 -17.20 -15.63
CA MET A 168 -19.05 -17.09 -16.62
C MET A 168 -18.54 -16.55 -17.95
N ARG A 169 -17.60 -15.61 -17.93
CA ARG A 169 -16.98 -15.05 -19.14
C ARG A 169 -16.20 -16.10 -19.92
N GLU A 170 -15.38 -16.91 -19.24
CA GLU A 170 -14.68 -18.05 -19.85
C GLU A 170 -15.66 -19.05 -20.47
N TYR A 171 -16.67 -19.47 -19.71
CA TYR A 171 -17.72 -20.36 -20.23
C TYR A 171 -18.42 -19.78 -21.45
N MET A 172 -18.73 -18.49 -21.46
CA MET A 172 -19.38 -17.84 -22.60
C MET A 172 -18.47 -17.78 -23.83
N PHE A 173 -17.16 -17.60 -23.66
CA PHE A 173 -16.24 -17.67 -24.80
C PHE A 173 -16.10 -19.09 -25.34
N GLU A 174 -15.98 -20.09 -24.48
CA GLU A 174 -15.96 -21.49 -24.90
C GLU A 174 -17.25 -21.88 -25.63
N PHE A 175 -18.41 -21.51 -25.08
CA PHE A 175 -19.71 -21.78 -25.68
C PHE A 175 -19.86 -21.18 -27.08
N TYR A 176 -19.24 -20.03 -27.34
CA TYR A 176 -19.27 -19.37 -28.64
C TYR A 176 -18.01 -19.60 -29.49
N ASP A 177 -17.15 -20.58 -29.19
CA ASP A 177 -15.87 -20.83 -29.89
C ASP A 177 -15.01 -19.55 -30.05
N PHE A 178 -15.03 -18.70 -29.03
CA PHE A 178 -14.37 -17.40 -29.02
C PHE A 178 -14.83 -16.48 -30.15
N ARG A 179 -16.07 -16.62 -30.63
CA ARG A 179 -16.63 -15.77 -31.68
C ARG A 179 -17.56 -14.71 -31.12
N CYS A 180 -17.49 -13.51 -31.68
CA CYS A 180 -18.48 -12.47 -31.37
C CYS A 180 -19.84 -12.87 -31.93
N GLN A 181 -20.89 -12.89 -31.12
CA GLN A 181 -22.25 -13.16 -31.65
C GLN A 181 -22.78 -12.07 -32.60
N ARG A 182 -22.14 -10.89 -32.63
CA ARG A 182 -22.59 -9.75 -33.45
C ARG A 182 -21.80 -9.60 -34.75
N CYS A 183 -20.48 -9.79 -34.73
CA CYS A 183 -19.63 -9.68 -35.93
C CYS A 183 -19.00 -11.00 -36.38
N LEU A 184 -19.19 -12.11 -35.64
CA LEU A 184 -18.71 -13.47 -35.94
C LEU A 184 -17.18 -13.66 -36.01
N GLU A 185 -16.41 -12.60 -35.78
CA GLU A 185 -14.95 -12.65 -35.67
C GLU A 185 -14.49 -13.48 -34.47
N LYS A 186 -13.40 -14.24 -34.66
CA LYS A 186 -12.79 -15.12 -33.66
C LYS A 186 -11.72 -14.36 -32.86
N TYR A 187 -11.73 -14.51 -31.54
CA TYR A 187 -10.84 -13.80 -30.62
C TYR A 187 -9.68 -14.66 -30.13
N ASP A 188 -8.53 -14.01 -29.91
CA ASP A 188 -7.43 -14.53 -29.09
C ASP A 188 -7.67 -14.15 -27.63
N ILE A 189 -7.46 -15.10 -26.72
CA ILE A 189 -7.60 -14.93 -25.28
C ILE A 189 -6.73 -13.79 -24.72
N ASN A 190 -5.64 -13.46 -25.41
CA ASN A 190 -4.69 -12.41 -24.99
C ASN A 190 -5.01 -11.01 -25.53
N THR A 191 -5.89 -10.87 -26.53
CA THR A 191 -6.25 -9.57 -27.15
C THR A 191 -7.69 -9.14 -26.86
N LEU A 192 -8.31 -9.82 -25.88
CA LEU A 192 -9.73 -9.82 -25.52
C LEU A 192 -10.32 -8.44 -25.16
N ARG A 193 -10.57 -7.61 -26.17
CA ARG A 193 -11.46 -6.45 -26.10
C ARG A 193 -12.87 -6.90 -26.47
N LEU A 194 -13.83 -6.79 -25.55
CA LEU A 194 -15.25 -7.01 -25.84
C LEU A 194 -15.73 -5.89 -26.77
N HIS A 195 -15.50 -6.04 -28.07
CA HIS A 195 -16.10 -5.18 -29.07
C HIS A 195 -17.58 -5.58 -29.20
N HIS A 196 -18.45 -4.63 -28.82
CA HIS A 196 -19.91 -4.71 -28.67
C HIS A 196 -20.42 -5.25 -27.33
N ILE A 197 -20.52 -4.36 -26.34
CA ILE A 197 -21.27 -4.57 -25.09
C ILE A 197 -22.77 -4.59 -25.43
N ILE A 198 -23.41 -5.76 -25.43
CA ILE A 198 -24.86 -5.84 -25.23
C ILE A 198 -25.11 -5.89 -23.72
N PRO A 199 -25.89 -4.94 -23.15
CA PRO A 199 -26.19 -4.96 -21.72
C PRO A 199 -26.87 -6.28 -21.30
N PHE A 200 -26.42 -6.88 -20.19
CA PHE A 200 -26.88 -8.18 -19.66
C PHE A 200 -28.40 -8.34 -19.58
N ARG A 201 -29.15 -7.25 -19.39
CA ARG A 201 -30.63 -7.25 -19.40
C ARG A 201 -31.24 -7.76 -20.71
N PHE A 202 -30.55 -7.61 -21.83
CA PHE A 202 -31.03 -8.07 -23.14
C PHE A 202 -30.63 -9.53 -23.44
N LEU A 203 -29.61 -10.06 -22.75
CA LEU A 203 -29.17 -11.46 -22.87
C LEU A 203 -30.17 -12.45 -22.24
N LYS A 204 -30.82 -12.06 -21.13
CA LYS A 204 -31.87 -12.87 -20.49
C LYS A 204 -33.08 -13.14 -21.39
N ALA A 205 -33.37 -12.27 -22.35
CA ALA A 205 -34.49 -12.42 -23.27
C ALA A 205 -34.20 -13.47 -24.37
N LEU A 206 -32.95 -13.57 -24.81
CA LEU A 206 -32.52 -14.52 -25.86
C LEU A 206 -32.48 -15.97 -25.36
N ILE A 207 -32.02 -16.19 -24.13
CA ILE A 207 -31.94 -17.55 -23.54
C ILE A 207 -33.34 -18.18 -23.34
N LYS A 208 -34.39 -17.36 -23.18
CA LYS A 208 -35.78 -17.84 -23.05
C LYS A 208 -36.43 -18.27 -24.37
N GLN A 209 -35.82 -18.00 -25.53
CA GLN A 209 -36.37 -18.34 -26.84
C GLN A 209 -35.79 -19.63 -27.44
N THR A 210 -34.76 -20.21 -26.80
CA THR A 210 -34.06 -21.42 -27.26
C THR A 210 -34.15 -22.58 -26.27
N LEU A 211 -35.14 -22.56 -25.37
CA LEU A 211 -35.58 -23.71 -24.58
C LEU A 211 -37.02 -24.03 -24.92
#